data_AF-A0A7H8L657-F1
#
_entry.id   AF-A0A7H8L657-F1
#
_cell.length_a   1.000
_cell.length_b   1.000
_cell.length_c   1.000
_cell.angle_alpha   90.00
_cell.angle_beta   90.00
_cell.angle_gamma   90.00
#
_symmetry.space_group_name_H-M   'P 1'
#
loop_
_entity.id
_entity.type
_entity.pdbx_description
1 polymer ?
#
loop_
_entity_poly.entity_id
_entity_poly.type
_entity_poly.pdbx_seq_one_letter_code
_entity_poly.pdbx_strand_id
1 'polypeptide(L)' 'MLDRAEARSPEDELSYMSAGVPGSESLGVVINVQREGDRLLTRPVFFPTEALDDLPHWLPRDTWEIHD' A
#
# COMPACT_ATOMS: atom_id res chain seq x y z
N MET A 1 -11.68 9.97 19.76
CA MET A 1 -10.21 10.13 19.73
C MET A 1 -9.70 8.84 19.13
N LEU A 2 -9.03 8.87 17.98
CA LEU A 2 -8.40 7.67 17.44
C LEU A 2 -7.19 7.41 18.32
N ASP A 3 -7.25 6.40 19.19
CA ASP A 3 -6.05 5.96 19.90
C ASP A 3 -5.02 5.54 18.85
N ARG A 4 -3.77 6.01 19.03
CA ARG A 4 -2.66 5.51 18.22
C ARG A 4 -2.61 4.00 18.48
N ALA A 5 -2.71 3.19 17.41
CA ALA A 5 -2.45 1.76 17.53
C ALA A 5 -1.18 1.56 18.35
N GLU A 6 -1.17 0.60 19.28
CA GLU A 6 0.01 0.23 20.07
C GLU A 6 1.24 0.35 19.19
N ALA A 7 2.24 1.10 19.64
CA ALA A 7 3.42 1.41 18.85
C ALA A 7 4.21 0.13 18.57
N ARG A 8 3.76 -0.64 17.58
CA ARG A 8 4.58 -1.63 16.89
C ARG A 8 5.72 -0.86 16.24
N SER A 9 6.90 -1.45 16.24
CA SER A 9 8.03 -0.80 15.60
C SER A 9 7.66 -0.56 14.14
N PRO A 10 7.84 0.67 13.58
CA PRO A 10 7.46 0.96 12.20
C PRO A 10 8.08 -0.02 11.20
N GLU A 11 9.27 -0.52 11.49
CA GLU A 11 9.95 -1.57 10.73
C GLU A 11 9.25 -2.94 10.72
N ASP A 12 8.40 -3.24 11.70
CA ASP A 12 7.65 -4.50 11.78
C ASP A 12 6.31 -4.42 11.02
N GLU A 13 5.84 -3.21 10.71
CA GLU A 13 4.52 -2.98 10.13
C GLU A 13 4.59 -2.46 8.69
N LEU A 14 5.64 -1.73 8.34
CA LEU A 14 5.79 -1.09 7.04
C LEU A 14 6.62 -1.96 6.09
N SER A 15 5.96 -2.55 5.09
CA SER A 15 6.63 -3.24 3.99
C SER A 15 6.76 -2.32 2.77
N TYR A 16 7.74 -2.58 1.92
CA TYR A 16 7.90 -1.89 0.63
C TYR A 16 7.91 -2.91 -0.49
N MET A 17 6.98 -2.77 -1.43
CA MET A 17 6.97 -3.59 -2.64
C MET A 17 8.04 -3.11 -3.64
N SER A 18 8.28 -3.94 -4.65
CA SER A 18 9.02 -3.55 -5.85
C SER A 18 8.48 -2.23 -6.41
N ALA A 19 9.36 -1.26 -6.68
CA ALA A 19 9.08 0.16 -6.97
C ALA A 19 8.85 1.11 -5.77
N GLY A 20 9.03 0.63 -4.53
CA GLY A 20 9.00 1.48 -3.34
C GLY A 20 7.60 1.85 -2.85
N VAL A 21 6.59 1.05 -3.21
CA VAL A 21 5.20 1.24 -2.76
C VAL A 21 5.09 0.80 -1.30
N PRO A 22 4.72 1.69 -0.36
CA PRO A 22 4.56 1.33 1.04
C PRO A 22 3.29 0.50 1.26
N GLY A 23 3.37 -0.49 2.15
CA GLY A 23 2.26 -1.32 2.56
C GLY A 23 2.30 -1.68 4.04
N SER A 24 1.18 -2.22 4.51
CA SER A 24 1.02 -2.81 5.83
C SER A 24 0.41 -4.19 5.67
N GLU A 25 1.16 -5.19 6.13
CA GLU A 25 0.76 -6.58 6.01
C GLU A 25 -0.36 -6.92 6.98
N SER A 26 -0.30 -6.39 8.20
CA SER A 26 -1.30 -6.66 9.23
C SER A 26 -2.66 -6.03 8.89
N LEU A 27 -2.67 -4.93 8.14
CA LEU A 27 -3.90 -4.28 7.65
C LEU A 27 -4.33 -4.77 6.27
N GLY A 28 -3.48 -5.54 5.57
CA GLY A 28 -3.76 -5.99 4.20
C GLY A 28 -3.94 -4.81 3.24
N VAL A 29 -3.05 -3.82 3.29
CA VAL A 29 -3.16 -2.60 2.47
C VAL A 29 -1.83 -2.19 1.87
N VAL A 30 -1.85 -1.72 0.63
CA VAL A 30 -0.75 -0.99 -0.01
C VAL A 30 -1.24 0.37 -0.46
N ILE A 31 -0.37 1.37 -0.37
CA ILE A 31 -0.70 2.73 -0.79
C ILE A 31 0.12 3.03 -2.03
N ASN A 32 -0.50 2.91 -3.21
CA ASN A 32 0.14 3.36 -4.44
C ASN A 32 0.27 4.88 -4.39
N VAL A 33 1.50 5.39 -4.43
CA VAL A 33 1.81 6.82 -4.37
C VAL A 33 2.51 7.22 -5.65
N GLN A 34 1.96 8.19 -6.37
CA GLN A 34 2.60 8.80 -7.53
C GLN A 34 2.59 10.33 -7.42
N ARG A 35 3.61 10.96 -8.00
CA ARG A 35 3.72 12.42 -8.03
C ARG A 35 3.27 12.95 -9.38
N GLU A 36 2.28 13.83 -9.37
CA GLU A 36 1.79 14.56 -10.53
C GLU A 36 2.06 16.06 -10.31
N GLY A 37 3.18 16.55 -10.84
CA GLY A 37 3.62 17.93 -10.62
C GLY A 37 3.87 18.25 -9.13
N ASP A 38 3.01 19.09 -8.55
CA ASP A 38 3.02 19.48 -7.13
C ASP A 38 2.06 18.63 -6.26
N ARG A 39 1.38 17.65 -6.86
CA ARG A 39 0.42 16.77 -6.18
C ARG A 39 1.00 15.39 -5.92
N LEU A 40 0.53 14.79 -4.83
CA LEU A 40 0.68 13.36 -4.57
C LEU A 40 -0.68 12.70 -4.77
N LEU A 41 -0.75 11.82 -5.76
CA LEU A 41 -1.90 10.97 -6.01
C LEU A 41 -1.72 9.69 -5.21
N THR A 42 -2.70 9.36 -4.39
CA THR A 42 -2.68 8.15 -3.57
C THR A 42 -3.92 7.30 -3.84
N ARG A 43 -3.70 6.00 -4.00
CA ARG A 43 -4.79 5.01 -4.11
C ARG A 43 -4.51 3.86 -3.14
N PRO A 44 -5.22 3.79 -2.00
CA PRO A 44 -5.17 2.63 -1.12
C PRO A 44 -5.77 1.42 -1.83
N VAL A 45 -5.09 0.28 -1.71
CA VAL A 45 -5.53 -0.99 -2.27
C VAL A 45 -5.55 -2.01 -1.15
N PHE A 46 -6.73 -2.56 -0.88
CA PHE A 46 -6.94 -3.57 0.15
C PHE A 46 -6.89 -4.97 -0.45
N PHE A 47 -6.28 -5.89 0.26
CA PHE A 47 -6.11 -7.27 -0.18
C PHE A 47 -6.11 -8.23 1.02
N PRO A 48 -6.44 -9.50 0.79
CA PRO A 48 -6.34 -10.52 1.82
C PRO A 48 -4.86 -10.93 2.02
N THR A 49 -4.50 -11.41 3.21
CA THR A 49 -3.11 -11.76 3.56
C THR A 49 -2.49 -12.78 2.59
N GLU A 50 -3.29 -13.66 1.99
CA GLU A 50 -2.83 -14.67 1.04
C GLU A 50 -2.35 -14.08 -0.29
N ALA A 51 -2.73 -12.85 -0.61
CA ALA A 51 -2.34 -12.18 -1.84
C ALA A 51 -1.00 -11.43 -1.74
N LEU A 52 -0.43 -11.33 -0.53
CA LEU A 52 0.66 -10.41 -0.21
C LEU A 52 1.94 -10.65 -1.01
N ASP A 53 2.29 -11.92 -1.19
CA ASP A 53 3.47 -12.34 -1.95
C ASP A 53 3.29 -12.21 -3.47
N ASP A 54 2.06 -11.99 -3.95
CA ASP A 54 1.75 -12.01 -5.38
C ASP A 54 0.68 -11.00 -5.84
N LEU A 55 0.65 -9.84 -5.20
CA LEU A 55 -0.34 -8.79 -5.45
C LEU A 55 -0.51 -8.41 -6.93
N PRO A 56 0.54 -8.34 -7.78
CA PRO A 56 0.38 -8.05 -9.21
C PRO A 56 -0.45 -9.08 -9.98
N HIS A 57 -0.50 -10.34 -9.53
CA HIS A 57 -1.33 -11.37 -10.16
C HIS A 57 -2.76 -11.42 -9.57
N TRP A 58 -2.94 -11.00 -8.31
CA TRP A 58 -4.24 -10.96 -7.66
C TRP A 58 -5.08 -9.74 -8.03
N LEU A 59 -4.43 -8.60 -8.29
CA LEU A 59 -5.10 -7.33 -8.51
C LEU A 59 -5.08 -6.94 -10.00
N PRO A 60 -6.19 -6.42 -10.55
CA PRO A 60 -6.22 -5.92 -11.92
C PRO A 60 -5.10 -4.89 -12.16
N ARG A 61 -4.50 -4.88 -13.37
CA ARG A 61 -3.42 -3.93 -13.71
C ARG A 61 -3.80 -2.47 -13.44
N ASP A 62 -5.03 -2.10 -13.75
CA ASP A 62 -5.62 -0.77 -13.55
C ASP A 62 -5.65 -0.34 -12.07
N THR A 63 -5.45 -1.27 -11.14
CA THR A 63 -5.26 -1.00 -9.70
C THR A 63 -3.95 -0.26 -9.44
N TRP A 64 -2.94 -0.51 -10.28
CA TRP A 64 -1.59 0.04 -10.20
C TRP A 64 -1.40 1.24 -11.13
N GLU A 65 -2.24 1.35 -12.15
CA GLU A 65 -2.28 2.52 -13.03
C GLU A 65 -2.89 3.71 -12.29
N ILE A 66 -2.14 4.82 -12.25
CA ILE A 66 -2.67 6.11 -11.83
C ILE A 66 -2.79 6.95 -13.09
N HIS A 67 -4.01 7.39 -13.38
CA HIS A 67 -4.33 8.28 -14.48
C HIS A 67 -4.56 9.69 -13.92
N ASP A 68 -4.14 10.69 -14.70
CA ASP A 68 -4.38 12.12 -14.47
C ASP A 68 -5.86 12.51 -14.60
#